data_AF-B8FFR3-F1
#
_entry.id   AF-B8FFR3-F1
#
_cell.length_a   1.000
_cell.length_b   1.000
_cell.length_c   1.000
_cell.angle_alpha   90.00
_cell.angle_beta   90.00
_cell.angle_gamma   90.00
#
_symmetry.space_group_name_H-M   'P 1'
#
loop_
_entity.id
_entity.type
_entity.pdbx_description
1 polymer ?
#
loop_
_entity_poly.entity_id
_entity_poly.type
_entity_poly.pdbx_seq_one_letter_code
_entity_poly.pdbx_strand_id
1 'polypeptide(L)' 'MMGGIGSTELLIVLGIVIILFGGKKIPEIGAGLGKGIRNFKNATSKKEIDEKNDKEEKEKIEE' A
#
# COMPACT_ATOMS: atom_id res chain seq x y z
N MET A 1 10.51 26.82 -21.41
CA MET A 1 9.07 26.56 -21.27
C MET A 1 8.89 25.06 -21.15
N MET A 2 8.84 24.54 -19.94
CA MET A 2 8.56 23.13 -19.69
C MET A 2 7.50 23.12 -18.60
N GLY A 3 6.26 23.36 -19.03
CA GLY A 3 5.10 23.29 -18.14
C GLY A 3 4.91 21.83 -17.76
N GLY A 4 5.25 21.48 -16.53
CA GLY A 4 4.86 20.20 -15.97
C GLY A 4 3.34 20.08 -15.93
N ILE A 5 2.84 18.84 -15.90
CA ILE A 5 1.41 18.59 -15.73
C ILE A 5 0.95 19.30 -14.45
N GLY A 6 0.14 20.35 -14.62
CA GLY A 6 -0.42 21.11 -13.51
C GLY A 6 -1.51 20.32 -12.80
N SER A 7 -1.90 20.80 -11.62
CA SER A 7 -3.04 20.25 -10.87
C SER A 7 -4.32 20.24 -11.71
N THR A 8 -4.49 21.22 -12.59
CA THR A 8 -5.63 21.32 -13.53
C THR A 8 -5.62 20.22 -14.59
N GLU A 9 -4.50 19.97 -15.28
CA GLU A 9 -4.43 18.87 -16.25
C GLU A 9 -4.65 17.51 -15.58
N LEU A 10 -4.12 17.32 -14.36
CA LEU A 10 -4.29 16.08 -13.62
C LEU A 10 -5.77 15.84 -13.25
N LEU A 11 -6.53 16.88 -12.91
CA LEU A 11 -7.98 16.80 -12.68
C LEU A 11 -8.75 16.45 -13.96
N ILE A 12 -8.38 17.00 -15.11
CA ILE A 12 -9.01 16.68 -16.40
C ILE A 12 -8.77 15.20 -16.75
N VAL A 13 -7.53 14.73 -16.61
CA VAL A 13 -7.19 13.32 -16.83
C VAL A 13 -7.96 12.41 -15.88
N LEU A 14 -8.04 12.77 -14.59
CA LEU A 14 -8.84 12.04 -13.61
C LEU A 14 -10.32 11.97 -14.00
N GLY A 15 -10.88 13.07 -14.51
CA GLY A 15 -12.25 13.12 -15.02
C GLY A 15 -12.48 12.16 -16.18
N ILE A 16 -11.56 12.14 -17.17
CA ILE A 16 -11.63 11.20 -18.31
C ILE A 16 -11.57 9.75 -17.83
N VAL A 17 -10.66 9.43 -16.91
CA VAL A 17 -10.53 8.09 -16.32
C VAL A 17 -11.84 7.68 -15.64
N ILE A 18 -12.47 8.58 -14.88
CA ILE A 18 -13.75 8.31 -14.22
C ILE A 18 -14.87 8.07 -15.24
N ILE A 19 -14.89 8.77 -16.38
CA ILE A 19 -15.90 8.55 -17.43
C ILE A 19 -15.70 7.18 -18.11
N LEU A 20 -14.45 6.81 -18.42
CA LEU A 20 -14.13 5.55 -19.10
C LEU A 20 -14.36 4.32 -18.21
N PHE A 21 -13.93 4.40 -16.95
CA PHE A 21 -13.98 3.28 -16.01
C PHE A 21 -15.23 3.31 -15.11
N GLY A 22 -15.92 4.44 -15.03
CA GLY A 22 -17.00 4.69 -14.08
C GLY A 22 -16.48 5.02 -12.69
N GLY A 23 -17.17 5.93 -11.98
CA GLY A 23 -16.79 6.36 -10.63
C GLY A 23 -16.73 5.26 -9.57
N LYS A 24 -17.31 4.08 -9.86
CA LYS A 24 -17.30 2.91 -8.95
C LYS A 24 -16.03 2.06 -9.04
N LYS A 25 -15.29 2.07 -10.16
CA LYS A 25 -14.10 1.20 -10.30
C LYS A 25 -12.90 1.68 -9.46
N ILE A 26 -12.73 2.99 -9.30
CA ILE A 26 -11.64 3.57 -8.49
C ILE A 26 -11.70 3.10 -7.02
N PRO A 27 -12.83 3.22 -6.29
CA PRO A 27 -12.91 2.74 -4.91
C PRO A 27 -12.84 1.22 -4.80
N GLU A 28 -13.32 0.48 -5.80
CA GLU A 28 -13.23 -0.99 -5.85
C GLU A 28 -11.77 -1.46 -5.93
N ILE A 29 -10.98 -0.87 -6.83
CA ILE A 29 -9.54 -1.14 -6.97
C ILE A 29 -8.80 -0.70 -5.70
N GLY A 30 -9.10 0.48 -5.17
CA GLY A 30 -8.49 1.00 -3.94
C GLY A 30 -8.76 0.09 -2.73
N ALA A 31 -9.98 -0.45 -2.60
CA ALA A 31 -10.31 -1.40 -1.54
C ALA A 31 -9.55 -2.72 -1.67
N GLY A 32 -9.38 -3.23 -2.90
CA GLY A 32 -8.57 -4.43 -3.16
C GLY A 32 -7.10 -4.23 -2.84
N LEU A 33 -6.50 -3.14 -3.34
CA LEU A 33 -5.11 -2.78 -3.07
C LEU A 33 -4.87 -2.52 -1.58
N GLY A 34 -5.79 -1.80 -0.90
CA GLY A 34 -5.69 -1.51 0.53
C GLY A 34 -5.70 -2.78 1.39
N LYS A 35 -6.54 -3.76 1.06
CA LYS A 35 -6.52 -5.08 1.73
C LYS A 35 -5.21 -5.81 1.47
N GLY A 36 -4.70 -5.79 0.24
CA GLY A 36 -3.41 -6.39 -0.12
C GLY A 36 -2.24 -5.79 0.65
N ILE A 37 -2.14 -4.45 0.68
CA ILE A 37 -1.10 -3.73 1.43
C ILE A 37 -1.20 -4.02 2.92
N ARG A 38 -2.42 -4.02 3.49
CA ARG A 38 -2.63 -4.34 4.91
C ARG A 38 -2.21 -5.77 5.26
N ASN A 39 -2.58 -6.75 4.43
CA ASN A 39 -2.18 -8.14 4.63
C ASN A 39 -0.67 -8.32 4.49
N PHE A 40 -0.05 -7.66 3.50
CA PHE A 40 1.39 -7.67 3.32
C PHE A 40 2.12 -7.09 4.53
N LYS A 41 1.67 -5.93 5.02
CA LYS A 41 2.24 -5.30 6.22
C LYS A 41 2.11 -6.20 7.44
N ASN A 42 0.95 -6.80 7.66
CA ASN A 42 0.72 -7.70 8.79
C ASN A 42 1.61 -8.96 8.73
N ALA A 43 1.78 -9.55 7.54
CA ALA A 43 2.63 -10.71 7.35
C ALA A 43 4.11 -10.39 7.62
N THR A 44 4.59 -9.25 7.12
CA THR A 44 5.96 -8.78 7.37
C THR A 44 6.18 -8.46 8.84
N SER A 45 5.28 -7.71 9.48
CA SER A 45 5.41 -7.37 10.90
C SER A 45 5.31 -8.58 11.81
N LYS A 46 4.45 -9.58 11.51
CA LYS A 46 4.42 -10.82 12.29
C LYS A 46 5.74 -11.58 12.16
N LYS A 47 6.32 -11.64 10.96
CA LYS A 47 7.62 -12.26 10.73
C LYS A 47 8.73 -11.56 11.52
N GLU A 48 8.74 -10.23 11.54
CA GLU A 48 9.71 -9.46 12.32
C GLU A 48 9.59 -9.68 13.84
N ILE A 49 8.36 -9.89 14.34
CA ILE A 49 8.11 -10.17 15.76
C ILE A 49 8.53 -11.61 16.12
N ASP A 50 8.19 -12.60 15.29
CA ASP A 50 8.63 -13.99 15.43
C ASP A 50 10.17 -14.08 15.39
N GLU A 51 10.84 -13.38 14.45
CA GLU A 51 12.30 -13.37 14.34
C GLU A 51 13.02 -12.64 15.50
N LYS A 52 12.35 -11.71 16.19
CA LYS A 52 12.90 -11.06 17.40
C LYS A 52 12.77 -11.95 18.64
N ASN A 53 11.60 -12.59 18.83
CA ASN A 53 11.39 -13.51 19.95
C ASN A 53 12.33 -14.73 19.87
N ASP A 54 12.57 -15.28 18.68
CA ASP A 54 13.47 -16.42 18.50
C ASP A 54 14.95 -16.09 18.77
N LYS A 55 15.33 -14.80 18.70
CA LYS A 55 16.68 -14.32 19.03
C LYS A 55 16.84 -14.04 20.53
N GLU A 56 15.85 -13.42 21.15
CA GLU A 56 15.84 -13.17 22.61
C GLU A 56 15.78 -14.47 23.42
N GLU A 57 15.12 -15.52 22.92
CA GLU A 57 15.09 -16.82 23.56
C GLU A 57 16.44 -17.55 23.49
N LYS A 58 17.23 -17.36 22.42
CA LYS A 58 18.54 -18.01 22.26
C LYS A 58 19.64 -17.34 23.07
N GLU A 59 19.63 -16.01 23.21
CA GLU A 59 20.58 -15.29 24.07
C GLU A 59 20.40 -15.63 25.56
N LYS A 60 19.19 -15.97 26.00
CA LYS A 60 18.91 -16.36 27.40
C LYS A 60 19.33 -17.78 27.79
N ILE A 61 19.65 -18.64 26.82
CA ILE A 61 20.05 -20.03 27.06
C ILE A 61 21.59 -20.17 27.12
N GLU A 62 22.32 -19.15 26.65
CA GLU A 62 23.78 -19.12 26.62
C GLU A 62 24.44 -18.38 27.81
N GLU A 63 23.67 -17.77 28.71
CA GLU A 63 24.12 -17.17 30.00
C GLU A 63 23.82 -18.09 31.20
#